data_AF-A0A3Q4HL17-F1
#
_entry.id   AF-A0A3Q4HL17-F1
#
_cell.length_a   1.000
_cell.length_b   1.000
_cell.length_c   1.000
_cell.angle_alpha   90.00
_cell.angle_beta   90.00
_cell.angle_gamma   90.00
#
_symmetry.space_group_name_H-M   'P 1'
#
loop_
_entity.id
_entity.type
_entity.pdbx_description
1 polymer ?
#
loop_
_entity_poly.entity_id
_entity_poly.type
_entity_poly.pdbx_seq_one_letter_code
_entity_poly.pdbx_strand_id
1 'polypeptide(L)'
;MPVHSREKKESNHEEMEVDFPEQDGSTTDEEDTVSSSVSEDGDSSEMDDEDCERRRMECLDEMTTLEKQFTDLKEQLYKERLSQVDIKLQEVMAGCAQEYLEPLANLQENMQIRTKVAGIYRELCLESVKNKYECEIQAACQHWESEKLLLFDTVQSELEEKIRRLEEDRHKLWNDGLHSRKNKKKDPFCPVKKKKPVVVSDILHLDILEDWTAIRKAMASLGPHRVKVDGKSFSSSLVTPDRHHHVARSEDGRLFYDNQWYSRGQAICINRKDEYPTRCLLINWSKHQKDKMFMSLFRF
;
A
#
# COMPACT_ATOMS: atom_id res chain seq x y z
N MET A 1 -18.60 -4.34 31.01
CA MET A 1 -18.75 -5.74 30.58
C MET A 1 -19.38 -5.76 29.20
N PRO A 2 -18.89 -6.64 28.30
CA PRO A 2 -19.48 -6.87 26.98
C PRO A 2 -20.72 -7.75 27.10
N VAL A 3 -21.43 -8.01 25.97
CA VAL A 3 -21.98 -9.32 25.53
C VAL A 3 -23.28 -9.19 24.68
N HIS A 4 -23.15 -9.52 23.37
CA HIS A 4 -24.11 -10.21 22.46
C HIS A 4 -25.42 -9.51 22.02
N SER A 5 -25.99 -9.70 20.81
CA SER A 5 -25.69 -10.51 19.62
C SER A 5 -26.70 -10.19 18.49
N ARG A 6 -26.34 -10.60 17.26
CA ARG A 6 -27.18 -11.35 16.29
C ARG A 6 -27.59 -10.64 14.99
N GLU A 7 -27.26 -11.37 13.93
CA GLU A 7 -27.61 -11.27 12.51
C GLU A 7 -29.09 -10.98 12.22
N LYS A 8 -29.35 -10.15 11.20
CA LYS A 8 -30.53 -10.14 10.30
C LYS A 8 -30.04 -9.57 8.97
N LYS A 9 -29.73 -10.40 7.96
CA LYS A 9 -30.66 -10.94 6.94
C LYS A 9 -31.37 -9.82 6.19
N GLU A 10 -30.74 -9.37 5.10
CA GLU A 10 -31.37 -8.55 4.07
C GLU A 10 -32.54 -9.32 3.45
N SER A 11 -33.69 -8.67 3.41
CA SER A 11 -34.94 -9.14 2.82
C SER A 11 -35.63 -7.91 2.25
N ASN A 12 -35.48 -7.67 0.96
CA ASN A 12 -36.55 -7.40 -0.01
C ASN A 12 -35.92 -6.86 -1.28
N HIS A 13 -35.65 -7.77 -2.21
CA HIS A 13 -35.57 -7.46 -3.63
C HIS A 13 -36.89 -7.92 -4.21
N GLU A 14 -37.92 -7.06 -4.16
CA GLU A 14 -39.15 -7.26 -4.93
C GLU A 14 -38.94 -6.52 -6.26
N GLU A 15 -38.45 -7.27 -7.25
CA GLU A 15 -38.56 -6.89 -8.66
C GLU A 15 -40.04 -6.96 -9.03
N MET A 16 -40.63 -5.80 -9.33
CA MET A 16 -41.94 -5.75 -9.95
C MET A 16 -41.76 -5.97 -11.46
N GLU A 17 -41.69 -7.25 -11.84
CA GLU A 17 -41.77 -7.69 -13.24
C GLU A 17 -43.21 -7.46 -13.71
N VAL A 18 -43.39 -6.52 -14.65
CA VAL A 18 -44.69 -6.26 -15.29
C VAL A 18 -44.70 -7.05 -16.60
N ASP A 19 -45.27 -8.25 -16.54
CA ASP A 19 -45.52 -9.10 -17.71
C ASP A 19 -46.90 -8.76 -18.29
N PHE A 20 -46.95 -8.32 -19.55
CA PHE A 20 -48.16 -8.25 -20.37
C PHE A 20 -47.80 -8.59 -21.82
N PRO A 21 -48.72 -9.24 -22.56
CA PRO A 21 -48.47 -10.49 -23.25
C PRO A 21 -48.33 -10.29 -24.76
N GLU A 22 -47.46 -11.07 -25.38
CA GLU A 22 -47.47 -11.27 -26.83
C GLU A 22 -48.66 -12.18 -27.19
N GLN A 23 -49.76 -11.59 -27.67
CA GLN A 23 -50.86 -12.32 -28.30
C GLN A 23 -50.66 -12.28 -29.82
N ASP A 24 -49.78 -13.15 -30.30
CA ASP A 24 -49.64 -13.49 -31.71
C ASP A 24 -50.60 -14.64 -32.09
N GLY A 25 -51.12 -14.61 -33.31
CA GLY A 25 -51.58 -15.82 -33.99
C GLY A 25 -53.07 -15.93 -34.29
N SER A 26 -53.49 -15.25 -35.36
CA SER A 26 -54.61 -15.66 -36.20
C SER A 26 -54.43 -17.13 -36.67
N THR A 27 -55.44 -17.97 -36.49
CA THR A 27 -55.61 -19.22 -37.26
C THR A 27 -57.09 -19.47 -37.51
N THR A 28 -57.42 -19.56 -38.80
CA THR A 28 -58.73 -19.76 -39.43
C THR A 28 -58.92 -21.25 -39.76
N ASP A 29 -60.19 -21.62 -40.00
CA ASP A 29 -60.76 -22.89 -40.52
C ASP A 29 -60.95 -24.05 -39.56
N GLU A 30 -62.22 -24.45 -39.37
CA GLU A 30 -62.76 -25.70 -39.95
C GLU A 30 -64.28 -25.50 -40.19
N GLU A 31 -64.71 -25.90 -41.38
CA GLU A 31 -66.09 -25.91 -41.88
C GLU A 31 -66.89 -27.02 -41.20
N ASP A 32 -68.17 -26.77 -40.87
CA ASP A 32 -69.14 -27.87 -40.82
C ASP A 32 -70.55 -27.39 -41.19
N THR A 33 -70.86 -27.62 -42.46
CA THR A 33 -72.19 -27.55 -43.06
C THR A 33 -73.12 -28.62 -42.48
N VAL A 34 -74.19 -28.20 -41.80
CA VAL A 34 -75.43 -28.99 -41.74
C VAL A 34 -76.63 -28.12 -42.09
N SER A 35 -77.14 -28.37 -43.29
CA SER A 35 -78.43 -27.90 -43.80
C SER A 35 -79.56 -28.69 -43.13
N SER A 36 -80.49 -27.97 -42.51
CA SER A 36 -81.85 -28.39 -42.14
C SER A 36 -82.51 -27.17 -41.50
N SER A 37 -83.74 -26.74 -41.71
CA SER A 37 -84.85 -27.13 -42.57
C SER A 37 -85.81 -25.94 -42.49
N VAL A 38 -86.48 -25.62 -43.60
CA VAL A 38 -87.51 -24.59 -43.67
C VAL A 38 -88.60 -24.82 -42.61
N SER A 39 -88.89 -23.77 -41.84
CA SER A 39 -90.14 -23.61 -41.09
C SER A 39 -90.56 -22.15 -41.24
N GLU A 40 -91.31 -21.90 -42.31
CA GLU A 40 -92.06 -20.68 -42.54
C GLU A 40 -93.34 -20.77 -41.71
N ASP A 41 -93.28 -20.36 -40.44
CA ASP A 41 -94.49 -20.02 -39.69
C ASP A 41 -94.16 -19.20 -38.45
N GLY A 42 -94.86 -18.07 -38.28
CA GLY A 42 -94.97 -17.38 -37.00
C GLY A 42 -94.21 -16.07 -36.87
N ASP A 43 -94.89 -14.98 -37.26
CA ASP A 43 -94.77 -13.66 -36.63
C ASP A 43 -93.41 -12.96 -36.75
N SER A 44 -93.04 -12.61 -37.99
CA SER A 44 -91.95 -11.65 -38.22
C SER A 44 -92.45 -10.26 -37.83
N SER A 45 -92.39 -9.94 -36.54
CA SER A 45 -92.44 -8.56 -36.08
C SER A 45 -91.38 -7.79 -36.86
N GLU A 46 -91.83 -6.92 -37.75
CA GLU A 46 -91.04 -5.90 -38.42
C GLU A 46 -90.41 -5.04 -37.31
N MET A 47 -89.26 -5.49 -36.80
CA MET A 47 -88.38 -4.67 -35.99
C MET A 47 -88.09 -3.47 -36.88
N ASP A 48 -88.57 -2.31 -36.44
CA ASP A 48 -88.39 -1.04 -37.13
C ASP A 48 -86.91 -0.90 -37.49
N ASP A 49 -86.58 -0.91 -38.79
CA ASP A 49 -85.21 -0.81 -39.29
C ASP A 49 -84.52 0.44 -38.71
N GLU A 50 -85.30 1.48 -38.42
CA GLU A 50 -84.86 2.69 -37.72
C GLU A 50 -84.35 2.41 -36.29
N ASP A 51 -84.95 1.45 -35.58
CA ASP A 51 -84.56 1.06 -34.22
C ASP A 51 -83.29 0.17 -34.21
N CYS A 52 -83.08 -0.62 -35.28
CA CYS A 52 -81.83 -1.32 -35.53
C CYS A 52 -80.69 -0.35 -35.86
N GLU A 53 -80.93 0.63 -36.74
CA GLU A 53 -79.95 1.66 -37.08
C GLU A 53 -79.62 2.57 -35.89
N ARG A 54 -80.62 2.88 -35.05
CA ARG A 54 -80.44 3.64 -33.80
C ARG A 54 -79.49 2.92 -32.84
N ARG A 55 -79.72 1.63 -32.54
CA ARG A 55 -78.82 0.85 -31.66
C ARG A 55 -77.41 0.74 -32.20
N ARG A 56 -77.26 0.62 -33.54
CA ARG A 56 -75.94 0.61 -34.18
C ARG A 56 -75.21 1.93 -34.00
N MET A 57 -75.92 3.05 -34.13
CA MET A 57 -75.36 4.38 -33.93
C MET A 57 -74.93 4.60 -32.48
N GLU A 58 -75.78 4.22 -31.51
CA GLU A 58 -75.46 4.29 -30.08
C GLU A 58 -74.20 3.48 -29.73
N CYS A 59 -74.07 2.26 -30.27
CA CYS A 59 -72.88 1.43 -30.07
C CYS A 59 -71.59 2.07 -30.64
N LEU A 60 -71.68 2.71 -31.81
CA LEU A 60 -70.56 3.44 -32.41
C LEU A 60 -70.20 4.70 -31.60
N ASP A 61 -71.19 5.42 -31.09
CA ASP A 61 -70.99 6.59 -30.22
C ASP A 61 -70.36 6.20 -28.88
N GLU A 62 -70.76 5.07 -28.29
CA GLU A 62 -70.11 4.51 -27.10
C GLU A 62 -68.67 4.11 -27.37
N MET A 63 -68.40 3.40 -28.48
CA MET A 63 -67.04 3.00 -28.86
C MET A 63 -66.14 4.21 -29.08
N THR A 64 -66.61 5.22 -29.82
CA THR A 64 -65.83 6.45 -30.04
C THR A 64 -65.61 7.24 -28.75
N THR A 65 -66.58 7.21 -27.83
CA THR A 65 -66.41 7.80 -26.49
C THR A 65 -65.34 7.07 -25.69
N LEU A 66 -65.32 5.74 -25.71
CA LEU A 66 -64.30 4.92 -25.04
C LEU A 66 -62.92 5.13 -25.64
N GLU A 67 -62.80 5.15 -26.97
CA GLU A 67 -61.53 5.44 -27.66
C GLU A 67 -60.98 6.81 -27.23
N LYS A 68 -61.84 7.82 -27.16
CA LYS A 68 -61.45 9.16 -26.70
C LYS A 68 -60.95 9.14 -25.25
N GLN A 69 -61.67 8.48 -24.35
CA GLN A 69 -61.24 8.33 -22.96
C GLN A 69 -59.89 7.61 -22.85
N PHE A 70 -59.67 6.57 -23.65
CA PHE A 70 -58.40 5.86 -23.68
C PHE A 70 -57.26 6.75 -24.18
N THR A 71 -57.49 7.56 -25.22
CA THR A 71 -56.50 8.52 -25.71
C THR A 71 -56.18 9.60 -24.67
N ASP A 72 -57.20 10.12 -23.97
CA ASP A 72 -57.03 11.15 -22.95
C ASP A 72 -56.23 10.60 -21.76
N LEU A 73 -56.57 9.38 -21.29
CA LEU A 73 -55.84 8.69 -20.22
C LEU A 73 -54.38 8.40 -20.61
N LYS A 74 -54.15 7.96 -21.85
CA LYS A 74 -52.81 7.71 -22.38
C LYS A 74 -51.99 9.00 -22.41
N GLU A 75 -52.56 10.10 -22.88
CA GLU A 75 -51.88 11.39 -22.90
C GLU A 75 -51.57 11.89 -21.49
N GLN A 76 -52.51 11.73 -20.55
CA GLN A 76 -52.30 12.10 -19.15
C GLN A 76 -51.14 11.31 -18.51
N LEU A 77 -51.08 10.00 -18.76
CA LEU A 77 -49.99 9.14 -18.28
C LEU A 77 -48.62 9.60 -18.81
N TYR A 78 -48.53 9.94 -20.10
CA TYR A 78 -47.28 10.45 -20.66
C TYR A 78 -46.89 11.82 -20.10
N LYS A 79 -47.85 12.74 -19.94
CA LYS A 79 -47.62 14.06 -19.33
C LYS A 79 -47.11 13.92 -17.90
N GLU A 80 -47.73 13.04 -17.11
CA GLU A 80 -47.30 12.77 -15.74
C GLU A 80 -45.89 12.16 -15.72
N ARG A 81 -45.62 11.18 -16.59
CA ARG A 81 -44.31 10.56 -16.65
C ARG A 81 -43.22 11.55 -17.04
N LEU A 82 -43.49 12.43 -18.01
CA LEU A 82 -42.58 13.49 -18.42
C LEU A 82 -42.30 14.45 -17.25
N SER A 83 -43.35 14.87 -16.54
CA SER A 83 -43.27 15.73 -15.36
C SER A 83 -42.41 15.11 -14.25
N GLN A 84 -42.57 13.82 -13.96
CA GLN A 84 -41.72 13.12 -12.97
C GLN A 84 -40.24 13.16 -13.36
N VAL A 85 -39.92 12.98 -14.65
CA VAL A 85 -38.54 13.04 -15.16
C VAL A 85 -38.01 14.47 -15.08
N ASP A 86 -38.81 15.46 -15.48
CA ASP A 86 -38.44 16.87 -15.41
C ASP A 86 -38.14 17.30 -13.98
N ILE A 87 -38.96 16.89 -12.99
CA ILE A 87 -38.72 17.17 -11.57
C ILE A 87 -37.37 16.59 -11.12
N LYS A 88 -37.12 15.30 -11.40
CA LYS A 88 -35.84 14.66 -11.04
C LYS A 88 -34.65 15.33 -11.72
N LEU A 89 -34.81 15.73 -12.99
CA LEU A 89 -33.77 16.46 -13.71
C LEU A 89 -33.48 17.81 -13.04
N GLN A 90 -34.52 18.56 -12.64
CA GLN A 90 -34.36 19.82 -11.92
C GLN A 90 -33.69 19.62 -10.55
N GLU A 91 -34.03 18.57 -9.81
CA GLU A 91 -33.38 18.24 -8.54
C GLU A 91 -31.88 17.99 -8.71
N VAL A 92 -31.49 17.26 -9.76
CA VAL A 92 -30.09 17.03 -10.10
C VAL A 92 -29.39 18.32 -10.52
N MET A 93 -30.01 19.14 -11.38
CA MET A 93 -29.46 20.42 -11.83
C MET A 93 -29.29 21.41 -10.68
N ALA A 94 -30.23 21.44 -9.74
CA ALA A 94 -30.17 22.25 -8.53
C ALA A 94 -29.19 21.68 -7.48
N GLY A 95 -28.67 20.47 -7.68
CA GLY A 95 -27.77 19.79 -6.75
C GLY A 95 -28.45 19.38 -5.43
N CYS A 96 -29.77 19.25 -5.43
CA CYS A 96 -30.56 18.81 -4.27
C CYS A 96 -31.09 17.38 -4.39
N ALA A 97 -30.70 16.65 -5.46
CA ALA A 97 -31.04 15.25 -5.63
C ALA A 97 -30.52 14.41 -4.46
N GLN A 98 -31.47 13.90 -3.65
CA GLN A 98 -31.21 13.27 -2.36
C GLN A 98 -30.26 12.07 -2.44
N GLU A 99 -30.34 11.31 -3.55
CA GLU A 99 -29.50 10.14 -3.83
C GLU A 99 -27.99 10.46 -3.85
N TYR A 100 -27.62 11.72 -4.12
CA TYR A 100 -26.22 12.17 -4.18
C TYR A 100 -25.75 12.91 -2.94
N LEU A 101 -26.67 13.44 -2.12
CA LEU A 101 -26.32 14.28 -0.98
C LEU A 101 -25.57 13.50 0.12
N GLU A 102 -26.03 12.30 0.45
CA GLU A 102 -25.38 11.46 1.45
C GLU A 102 -23.99 10.98 1.00
N PRO A 103 -23.79 10.43 -0.22
CA PRO A 103 -22.46 10.12 -0.73
C PRO A 103 -21.52 11.33 -0.75
N LEU A 104 -22.02 12.51 -1.11
CA LEU A 104 -21.25 13.75 -1.12
C LEU A 104 -20.80 14.14 0.29
N ALA A 105 -21.70 14.10 1.28
CA ALA A 105 -21.38 14.39 2.68
C ALA A 105 -20.31 13.43 3.22
N ASN A 106 -20.45 12.13 2.95
CA ASN A 106 -19.47 11.11 3.33
C ASN A 106 -18.10 11.37 2.67
N LEU A 107 -18.08 11.77 1.40
CA LEU A 107 -16.83 12.10 0.72
C LEU A 107 -16.16 13.34 1.32
N GLN A 108 -16.95 14.36 1.65
CA GLN A 108 -16.48 15.58 2.32
C GLN A 108 -15.90 15.26 3.71
N GLU A 109 -16.57 14.42 4.49
CA GLU A 109 -16.06 13.97 5.79
C GLU A 109 -14.74 13.22 5.64
N ASN A 110 -14.67 12.26 4.71
CA ASN A 110 -13.45 11.51 4.43
C ASN A 110 -12.28 12.41 4.01
N MET A 111 -12.54 13.46 3.22
CA MET A 111 -11.53 14.47 2.88
C MET A 111 -11.04 15.20 4.13
N GLN A 112 -11.93 15.60 5.03
CA GLN A 112 -11.56 16.27 6.28
C GLN A 112 -10.74 15.36 7.19
N ILE A 113 -11.14 14.09 7.33
CA ILE A 113 -10.40 13.08 8.11
C ILE A 113 -9.00 12.91 7.53
N ARG A 114 -8.86 12.69 6.21
CA ARG A 114 -7.55 12.56 5.55
C ARG A 114 -6.66 13.78 5.77
N THR A 115 -7.24 14.98 5.70
CA THR A 115 -6.51 16.22 5.95
C THR A 115 -6.02 16.31 7.40
N LYS A 116 -6.88 15.98 8.38
CA LYS A 116 -6.51 15.97 9.81
C LYS A 116 -5.41 14.95 10.09
N VAL A 117 -5.56 13.73 9.57
CA VAL A 117 -4.56 12.65 9.73
C VAL A 117 -3.21 13.06 9.12
N ALA A 118 -3.21 13.66 7.94
CA ALA A 118 -1.99 14.16 7.31
C ALA A 118 -1.33 15.28 8.14
N GLY A 119 -2.12 16.16 8.77
CA GLY A 119 -1.63 17.17 9.70
C GLY A 119 -0.92 16.55 10.92
N ILE A 120 -1.58 15.62 11.60
CA ILE A 120 -1.01 14.90 12.76
C ILE A 120 0.26 14.15 12.36
N TYR A 121 0.25 13.47 11.22
CA TYR A 121 1.42 12.74 10.73
C TYR A 121 2.61 13.67 10.48
N ARG A 122 2.37 14.85 9.90
CA ARG A 122 3.40 15.88 9.71
C ARG A 122 3.98 16.33 11.04
N GLU A 123 3.15 16.61 12.03
CA GLU A 123 3.59 17.03 13.37
C GLU A 123 4.45 15.95 14.03
N LEU A 124 4.02 14.69 14.01
CA LEU A 124 4.78 13.56 14.54
C LEU A 124 6.14 13.38 13.84
N CYS A 125 6.18 13.59 12.52
CA CYS A 125 7.45 13.53 11.77
C CYS A 125 8.40 14.65 12.20
N LEU A 126 7.90 15.88 12.37
CA LEU A 126 8.71 17.01 12.83
C LEU A 126 9.23 16.78 14.24
N GLU A 127 8.38 16.30 15.15
CA GLU A 127 8.77 15.98 16.52
C GLU A 127 9.80 14.85 16.55
N SER A 128 9.65 13.82 15.71
CA SER A 128 10.65 12.76 15.59
C SER A 128 12.01 13.28 15.13
N VAL A 129 12.05 14.21 14.16
CA VAL A 129 13.31 14.82 13.70
C VAL A 129 13.93 15.68 14.79
N LYS A 130 13.12 16.48 15.49
CA LYS A 130 13.58 17.30 16.62
C LYS A 130 14.18 16.45 17.72
N ASN A 131 13.51 15.37 18.13
CA ASN A 131 14.01 14.45 19.14
C ASN A 131 15.36 13.83 18.75
N LYS A 132 15.52 13.40 17.48
CA LYS A 132 16.80 12.88 16.99
C LYS A 132 17.91 13.92 17.07
N TYR A 133 17.61 15.16 16.67
CA TYR A 133 18.54 16.27 16.74
C TYR A 133 18.97 16.56 18.19
N GLU A 134 18.01 16.60 19.13
CA GLU A 134 18.31 16.80 20.55
C GLU A 134 19.14 15.67 21.15
N CYS A 135 18.82 14.41 20.82
CA CYS A 135 19.63 13.27 21.23
C CYS A 135 21.07 13.34 20.70
N GLU A 136 21.25 13.76 19.44
CA GLU A 136 22.59 13.89 18.84
C GLU A 136 23.41 14.98 19.55
N ILE A 137 22.80 16.13 19.84
CA ILE A 137 23.44 17.19 20.63
C ILE A 137 23.86 16.65 21.99
N GLN A 138 22.95 15.97 22.68
CA GLN A 138 23.24 15.43 24.01
C GLN A 138 24.38 14.41 23.97
N ALA A 139 24.38 13.50 23.00
CA ALA A 139 25.44 12.52 22.81
C ALA A 139 26.79 13.20 22.53
N ALA A 140 26.82 14.22 21.66
CA ALA A 140 28.04 14.97 21.36
C ALA A 140 28.58 15.73 22.58
N CYS A 141 27.70 16.36 23.37
CA CYS A 141 28.08 17.03 24.62
C CYS A 141 28.68 16.04 25.63
N GLN A 142 28.00 14.91 25.86
CA GLN A 142 28.48 13.88 26.78
C GLN A 142 29.82 13.29 26.35
N HIS A 143 29.98 13.01 25.06
CA HIS A 143 31.24 12.53 24.49
C HIS A 143 32.36 13.55 24.70
N TRP A 144 32.10 14.83 24.43
CA TRP A 144 33.10 15.87 24.65
C TRP A 144 33.48 16.00 26.13
N GLU A 145 32.51 15.96 27.05
CA GLU A 145 32.77 16.00 28.49
C GLU A 145 33.58 14.79 28.97
N SER A 146 33.27 13.58 28.49
CA SER A 146 34.02 12.38 28.84
C SER A 146 35.45 12.41 28.33
N GLU A 147 35.67 12.82 27.07
CA GLU A 147 37.01 12.94 26.48
C GLU A 147 37.85 13.98 27.21
N LYS A 148 37.23 15.11 27.58
CA LYS A 148 37.88 16.14 28.38
C LYS A 148 38.37 15.58 29.72
N LEU A 149 37.51 14.87 30.45
CA LEU A 149 37.87 14.25 31.74
C LEU A 149 38.95 13.20 31.57
N LEU A 150 38.83 12.32 30.58
CA LEU A 150 39.83 11.30 30.29
C LEU A 150 41.20 11.90 29.98
N LEU A 151 41.26 13.02 29.26
CA LEU A 151 42.50 13.74 28.98
C LEU A 151 43.12 14.31 30.27
N PHE A 152 42.30 14.89 31.16
CA PHE A 152 42.78 15.37 32.46
C PHE A 152 43.37 14.23 33.28
N ASP A 153 42.68 13.09 33.37
CA ASP A 153 43.17 11.90 34.09
C ASP A 153 44.47 11.36 33.49
N THR A 154 44.57 11.35 32.15
CA THR A 154 45.78 10.91 31.43
C THR A 154 46.97 11.80 31.77
N VAL A 155 46.80 13.13 31.66
CA VAL A 155 47.87 14.09 31.98
C VAL A 155 48.25 14.02 33.46
N GLN A 156 47.27 13.87 34.36
CA GLN A 156 47.52 13.70 35.77
C GLN A 156 48.36 12.45 36.04
N SER A 157 47.98 11.31 35.46
CA SER A 157 48.72 10.05 35.61
C SER A 157 50.16 10.15 35.08
N GLU A 158 50.37 10.80 33.93
CA GLU A 158 51.70 11.06 33.38
C GLU A 158 52.57 11.91 34.30
N LEU A 159 51.98 12.95 34.92
CA LEU A 159 52.69 13.80 35.87
C LEU A 159 53.04 13.05 37.16
N GLU A 160 52.11 12.27 37.70
CA GLU A 160 52.35 11.42 38.88
C GLU A 160 53.44 10.37 38.62
N GLU A 161 53.42 9.73 37.45
CA GLU A 161 54.47 8.81 37.00
C GLU A 161 55.82 9.52 36.87
N LYS A 162 55.85 10.72 36.27
CA LYS A 162 57.08 11.50 36.13
C LYS A 162 57.65 11.92 37.48
N ILE A 163 56.79 12.31 38.42
CA ILE A 163 57.19 12.57 39.81
C ILE A 163 57.83 11.30 40.39
N ARG A 164 57.13 10.15 40.34
CA ARG A 164 57.64 8.88 40.89
C ARG A 164 59.02 8.50 40.34
N ARG A 165 59.23 8.59 39.02
CA ARG A 165 60.54 8.34 38.39
C ARG A 165 61.62 9.29 38.89
N LEU A 166 61.31 10.57 39.03
CA LEU A 166 62.26 11.54 39.59
C LEU A 166 62.61 11.22 41.05
N GLU A 167 61.66 10.72 41.83
CA GLU A 167 61.90 10.29 43.21
C GLU A 167 62.77 9.04 43.28
N GLU A 168 62.52 8.06 42.40
CA GLU A 168 63.34 6.87 42.24
C GLU A 168 64.78 7.24 41.82
N ASP A 169 64.96 8.14 40.86
CA ASP A 169 66.28 8.56 40.40
C ASP A 169 67.04 9.36 41.46
N ARG A 170 66.34 10.21 42.22
CA ARG A 170 66.90 10.88 43.42
C ARG A 170 67.38 9.85 44.44
N HIS A 171 66.59 8.80 44.71
CA HIS A 171 66.96 7.74 45.64
C HIS A 171 68.15 6.92 45.13
N LYS A 172 68.19 6.58 43.84
CA LYS A 172 69.33 5.89 43.21
C LYS A 172 70.61 6.71 43.33
N LEU A 173 70.58 8.01 43.00
CA LEU A 173 71.76 8.88 43.09
C LEU A 173 72.28 9.00 44.54
N TRP A 174 71.38 9.05 45.51
CA TRP A 174 71.75 9.09 46.94
C TRP A 174 72.36 7.76 47.43
N ASN A 175 71.83 6.62 47.01
CA ASN A 175 72.41 5.31 47.34
C ASN A 175 73.75 5.06 46.62
N ASP A 176 73.86 5.40 45.33
CA ASP A 176 75.07 5.18 44.53
C ASP A 176 76.21 6.14 44.93
N GLY A 177 75.88 7.36 45.37
CA GLY A 177 76.84 8.30 45.97
C GLY A 177 77.47 7.80 47.28
N LEU A 178 76.79 6.93 48.02
CA LEU A 178 77.30 6.31 49.26
C LEU A 178 78.20 5.10 48.96
N HIS A 179 77.95 4.39 47.85
CA HIS A 179 78.75 3.23 47.43
C HIS A 179 79.96 3.59 46.55
N SER A 180 79.94 4.73 45.85
CA SER A 180 81.05 5.14 44.95
C SER A 180 82.31 5.67 45.68
N ARG A 181 82.23 5.95 47.00
CA ARG A 181 83.41 6.32 47.81
C ARG A 181 84.29 5.14 48.26
N LYS A 182 83.98 3.91 47.85
CA LYS A 182 84.82 2.73 48.11
C LYS A 182 84.96 1.86 46.87
N ASN A 183 85.62 2.36 45.82
CA ASN A 183 86.31 1.49 44.85
C ASN A 183 87.32 2.28 44.01
N LYS A 184 88.47 2.60 44.62
CA LYS A 184 89.66 3.00 43.88
C LYS A 184 90.63 1.82 43.83
N LYS A 185 90.42 0.95 42.85
CA LYS A 185 91.41 0.06 42.21
C LYS A 185 90.63 -0.88 41.30
N LYS A 186 90.62 -0.62 39.99
CA LYS A 186 91.05 -1.55 38.94
C LYS A 186 91.35 -0.77 37.66
N ASP A 187 92.42 -1.22 37.03
CA ASP A 187 93.22 -0.66 35.93
C ASP A 187 92.44 -0.60 34.59
N PRO A 188 92.71 0.36 33.68
CA PRO A 188 91.89 0.62 32.50
C PRO A 188 92.53 0.17 31.17
N PHE A 189 92.43 -1.11 30.79
CA PHE A 189 92.64 -1.61 29.41
C PHE A 189 91.97 -3.01 29.32
N CYS A 190 91.02 -3.35 28.44
CA CYS A 190 91.07 -3.42 26.97
C CYS A 190 89.66 -3.89 26.42
N PRO A 191 89.39 -4.12 25.12
CA PRO A 191 88.42 -3.32 24.34
C PRO A 191 87.22 -4.09 23.74
N VAL A 192 86.19 -3.32 23.40
CA VAL A 192 85.22 -3.44 22.27
C VAL A 192 84.73 -4.85 21.89
N LYS A 193 83.46 -5.15 22.22
CA LYS A 193 82.64 -6.05 21.39
C LYS A 193 81.19 -5.55 21.24
N LYS A 194 80.94 -5.00 20.05
CA LYS A 194 79.77 -5.18 19.18
C LYS A 194 78.38 -4.83 19.76
N LYS A 195 77.86 -3.70 19.28
CA LYS A 195 76.43 -3.38 19.18
C LYS A 195 75.68 -4.54 18.52
N LYS A 196 74.60 -5.02 19.14
CA LYS A 196 73.56 -5.80 18.46
C LYS A 196 72.50 -4.80 17.95
N PRO A 197 72.04 -4.88 16.70
CA PRO A 197 70.91 -4.08 16.25
C PRO A 197 69.63 -4.58 16.94
N VAL A 198 68.79 -3.64 17.35
CA VAL A 198 67.43 -3.91 17.82
C VAL A 198 66.62 -4.42 16.63
N VAL A 199 66.12 -5.64 16.74
CA VAL A 199 65.25 -6.26 15.74
C VAL A 199 63.88 -5.58 15.84
N VAL A 200 63.56 -4.71 14.89
CA VAL A 200 62.21 -4.16 14.68
C VAL A 200 61.45 -5.16 13.79
N SER A 201 61.17 -6.35 14.30
CA SER A 201 60.38 -7.36 13.58
C SER A 201 58.99 -7.57 14.14
N ASP A 202 58.75 -7.15 15.39
CA ASP A 202 57.51 -7.52 16.08
C ASP A 202 56.35 -6.54 15.81
N ILE A 203 56.64 -5.34 15.31
CA ILE A 203 55.61 -4.33 14.97
C ILE A 203 55.04 -4.56 13.56
N LEU A 204 55.87 -4.96 12.59
CA LEU A 204 55.39 -5.20 11.21
C LEU A 204 54.58 -6.50 11.05
N HIS A 205 54.83 -7.51 11.88
CA HIS A 205 54.24 -8.83 11.66
C HIS A 205 52.75 -8.89 12.02
N LEU A 206 52.29 -8.03 12.95
CA LEU A 206 50.88 -7.97 13.34
C LEU A 206 50.02 -7.28 12.27
N ASP A 207 50.50 -6.14 11.73
CA ASP A 207 49.82 -5.39 10.67
C ASP A 207 49.68 -6.22 9.38
N ILE A 208 50.72 -6.99 9.02
CA ILE A 208 50.70 -7.87 7.84
C ILE A 208 49.66 -8.98 7.98
N LEU A 209 49.48 -9.52 9.19
CA LEU A 209 48.47 -10.57 9.47
C LEU A 209 47.05 -10.00 9.42
N GLU A 210 46.85 -8.78 9.92
CA GLU A 210 45.57 -8.08 9.84
C GLU A 210 45.20 -7.74 8.39
N ASP A 211 46.13 -7.16 7.63
CA ASP A 211 45.97 -6.85 6.21
C ASP A 211 45.69 -8.09 5.37
N TRP A 212 46.40 -9.19 5.62
CA TRP A 212 46.17 -10.48 4.97
C TRP A 212 44.74 -11.00 5.20
N THR A 213 44.22 -10.80 6.41
CA THR A 213 42.87 -11.21 6.78
C THR A 213 41.81 -10.31 6.14
N ALA A 214 42.06 -9.00 6.08
CA ALA A 214 41.21 -8.02 5.42
C ALA A 214 41.09 -8.29 3.91
N ILE A 215 42.20 -8.58 3.22
CA ILE A 215 42.22 -8.92 1.79
C ILE A 215 41.39 -10.17 1.52
N ARG A 216 41.54 -11.21 2.34
CA ARG A 216 40.79 -12.47 2.15
C ARG A 216 39.29 -12.29 2.35
N LYS A 217 38.89 -11.42 3.29
CA LYS A 217 37.50 -11.05 3.54
C LYS A 217 36.90 -10.24 2.38
N ALA A 218 37.67 -9.30 1.81
CA ALA A 218 37.26 -8.54 0.63
C ALA A 218 37.11 -9.41 -0.62
N MET A 219 38.03 -10.35 -0.84
CA MET A 219 37.95 -11.32 -1.95
C MET A 219 36.76 -12.26 -1.82
N ALA A 220 36.34 -12.63 -0.59
CA ALA A 220 35.15 -13.44 -0.37
C ALA A 220 33.84 -12.66 -0.62
N SER A 221 33.84 -11.34 -0.43
CA SER A 221 32.68 -10.48 -0.77
C SER A 221 32.55 -10.15 -2.26
N LEU A 222 33.64 -10.28 -3.02
CA LEU A 222 33.67 -10.10 -4.48
C LEU A 222 33.60 -11.46 -5.17
N GLY A 223 32.43 -12.11 -5.10
CA GLY A 223 32.11 -13.26 -5.95
C GLY A 223 32.15 -12.89 -7.44
N PRO A 224 32.26 -13.87 -8.36
CA PRO A 224 32.61 -13.63 -9.77
C PRO A 224 31.54 -12.79 -10.48
N HIS A 225 31.88 -11.52 -10.72
CA HIS A 225 31.10 -10.58 -11.50
C HIS A 225 31.09 -11.02 -12.97
N ARG A 226 30.06 -11.77 -13.39
CA ARG A 226 29.76 -11.95 -14.81
C ARG A 226 29.17 -10.67 -15.38
N VAL A 227 29.96 -9.99 -16.19
CA VAL A 227 29.52 -8.94 -17.12
C VAL A 227 28.66 -9.58 -18.23
N LYS A 228 27.45 -9.06 -18.46
CA LYS A 228 26.61 -9.16 -19.67
C LYS A 228 25.53 -8.06 -19.54
N VAL A 229 25.60 -6.91 -20.21
CA VAL A 229 25.35 -6.59 -21.64
C VAL A 229 23.95 -7.03 -22.12
N ASP A 230 23.29 -6.05 -22.74
CA ASP A 230 21.86 -5.81 -23.02
C ASP A 230 21.03 -6.90 -23.72
N GLY A 231 19.70 -6.80 -23.57
CA GLY A 231 18.74 -7.56 -24.38
C GLY A 231 17.27 -7.31 -24.00
N LYS A 232 16.64 -6.34 -24.66
CA LYS A 232 15.20 -6.07 -24.63
C LYS A 232 14.48 -7.09 -25.52
N SER A 233 13.54 -7.87 -24.99
CA SER A 233 12.60 -8.65 -25.81
C SER A 233 11.30 -8.92 -25.05
N PHE A 234 10.21 -8.47 -25.65
CA PHE A 234 8.83 -8.87 -25.37
C PHE A 234 8.63 -10.33 -25.78
N SER A 235 8.01 -11.15 -24.94
CA SER A 235 7.17 -12.26 -25.39
C SER A 235 6.20 -12.70 -24.30
N SER A 236 4.92 -12.61 -24.63
CA SER A 236 3.78 -13.25 -23.98
C SER A 236 3.90 -14.78 -24.05
N SER A 237 3.57 -15.50 -22.98
CA SER A 237 2.99 -16.85 -23.04
C SER A 237 2.44 -17.30 -21.69
N LEU A 238 1.30 -17.97 -21.75
CA LEU A 238 0.43 -18.48 -20.71
C LEU A 238 0.88 -19.84 -20.10
N VAL A 239 0.68 -19.95 -18.78
CA VAL A 239 0.30 -21.12 -17.94
C VAL A 239 1.26 -22.33 -17.79
N THR A 240 1.85 -22.47 -16.58
CA THR A 240 1.73 -23.65 -15.68
C THR A 240 2.01 -23.23 -14.23
N PRO A 241 1.25 -23.70 -13.21
CA PRO A 241 1.43 -23.29 -11.82
C PRO A 241 2.44 -24.22 -11.13
N ASP A 242 3.72 -23.98 -11.33
CA ASP A 242 4.75 -24.59 -10.50
C ASP A 242 5.01 -23.70 -9.27
N ARG A 243 5.23 -24.33 -8.10
CA ARG A 243 5.42 -23.66 -6.81
C ARG A 243 6.71 -22.84 -6.82
N HIS A 244 6.62 -21.62 -7.33
CA HIS A 244 7.70 -20.65 -7.27
C HIS A 244 7.86 -20.24 -5.80
N HIS A 245 8.95 -20.68 -5.19
CA HIS A 245 9.44 -20.05 -3.97
C HIS A 245 9.65 -18.58 -4.29
N HIS A 246 8.80 -17.70 -3.75
CA HIS A 246 8.97 -16.26 -3.92
C HIS A 246 10.26 -15.83 -3.22
N VAL A 247 11.36 -15.76 -3.98
CA VAL A 247 12.64 -15.29 -3.45
C VAL A 247 12.63 -13.77 -3.46
N ALA A 248 12.36 -13.19 -2.30
CA ALA A 248 12.48 -11.75 -2.10
C ALA A 248 13.90 -11.41 -1.61
N ARG A 249 14.66 -10.66 -2.42
CA ARG A 249 16.00 -10.15 -2.04
C ARG A 249 16.05 -8.63 -2.17
N SER A 250 16.82 -7.97 -1.32
CA SER A 250 17.15 -6.55 -1.45
C SER A 250 18.64 -6.41 -1.71
N GLU A 251 18.98 -5.64 -2.75
CA GLU A 251 20.35 -5.33 -3.13
C GLU A 251 20.38 -3.89 -3.63
N ASP A 252 21.35 -3.09 -3.18
CA ASP A 252 21.56 -1.69 -3.60
C ASP A 252 20.32 -0.78 -3.57
N GLY A 253 19.50 -0.89 -2.53
CA GLY A 253 18.29 -0.08 -2.39
C GLY A 253 17.18 -0.42 -3.40
N ARG A 254 17.26 -1.59 -4.05
CA ARG A 254 16.22 -2.14 -4.93
C ARG A 254 15.69 -3.45 -4.35
N LEU A 255 14.39 -3.68 -4.51
CA LEU A 255 13.72 -4.92 -4.13
C LEU A 255 13.59 -5.82 -5.35
N PHE A 256 14.06 -7.05 -5.27
CA PHE A 256 13.79 -8.08 -6.27
C PHE A 256 12.67 -8.98 -5.76
N TYR A 257 11.60 -9.06 -6.54
CA TYR A 257 10.45 -9.92 -6.28
C TYR A 257 9.86 -10.39 -7.61
N ASP A 258 9.49 -11.67 -7.68
CA ASP A 258 8.85 -12.27 -8.88
C ASP A 258 9.58 -11.98 -10.20
N ASN A 259 10.90 -12.21 -10.21
CA ASN A 259 11.81 -11.96 -11.34
C ASN A 259 11.89 -10.50 -11.83
N GLN A 260 11.42 -9.54 -11.03
CA GLN A 260 11.47 -8.11 -11.35
C GLN A 260 12.16 -7.30 -10.26
N TRP A 261 12.81 -6.21 -10.69
CA TRP A 261 13.42 -5.23 -9.79
C TRP A 261 12.48 -4.04 -9.59
N TYR A 262 12.33 -3.63 -8.33
CA TYR A 262 11.52 -2.51 -7.91
C TYR A 262 12.35 -1.49 -7.13
N SER A 263 12.12 -0.20 -7.38
CA SER A 263 12.75 0.90 -6.66
C SER A 263 11.79 1.56 -5.68
N ARG A 264 12.33 2.15 -4.61
CA ARG A 264 11.56 3.00 -3.69
C ARG A 264 10.88 4.14 -4.46
N GLY A 265 9.59 4.34 -4.22
CA GLY A 265 8.75 5.32 -4.92
C GLY A 265 8.15 4.84 -6.24
N GLN A 266 8.40 3.61 -6.67
CA GLN A 266 7.78 3.05 -7.87
C GLN A 266 6.30 2.70 -7.61
N ALA A 267 5.42 3.06 -8.55
CA ALA A 267 4.03 2.63 -8.54
C ALA A 267 3.92 1.18 -9.04
N ILE A 268 3.30 0.33 -8.23
CA ILE A 268 3.03 -1.07 -8.54
C ILE A 268 1.52 -1.35 -8.46
N CYS A 269 1.03 -2.25 -9.31
CA CYS A 269 -0.36 -2.68 -9.30
C CYS A 269 -0.45 -4.05 -8.62
N ILE A 270 -1.23 -4.15 -7.54
CA ILE A 270 -1.46 -5.40 -6.84
C ILE A 270 -2.84 -5.90 -7.21
N ASN A 271 -2.88 -7.07 -7.83
CA ASN A 271 -4.12 -7.77 -8.17
C ASN A 271 -4.29 -8.95 -7.20
N ARG A 272 -5.34 -8.91 -6.38
CA ARG A 272 -5.75 -10.04 -5.54
C ARG A 272 -6.96 -10.67 -6.21
N LYS A 273 -7.04 -12.01 -6.20
CA LYS A 273 -8.07 -12.78 -6.92
C LYS A 273 -9.52 -12.32 -6.67
N ASP A 274 -9.78 -11.66 -5.54
CA ASP A 274 -11.10 -11.23 -5.10
C ASP A 274 -11.22 -9.71 -4.88
N GLU A 275 -10.27 -8.89 -5.35
CA GLU A 275 -10.31 -7.42 -5.21
C GLU A 275 -9.93 -6.69 -6.51
N TYR A 276 -10.48 -5.49 -6.72
CA TYR A 276 -10.08 -4.63 -7.84
C TYR A 276 -8.57 -4.30 -7.78
N PRO A 277 -7.88 -4.28 -8.94
CA PRO A 277 -6.45 -4.02 -9.00
C PRO A 277 -6.12 -2.68 -8.37
N THR A 278 -5.29 -2.72 -7.33
CA THR A 278 -4.98 -1.54 -6.53
C THR A 278 -3.60 -0.99 -6.91
N ARG A 279 -3.55 0.30 -7.26
CA ARG A 279 -2.29 1.02 -7.49
C ARG A 279 -1.72 1.46 -6.15
N CYS A 280 -0.47 1.08 -5.89
CA CYS A 280 0.25 1.43 -4.66
C CYS A 280 1.65 1.96 -4.97
N LEU A 281 2.15 2.90 -4.17
CA LEU A 281 3.57 3.28 -4.17
C LEU A 281 4.35 2.44 -3.18
N LEU A 282 5.52 1.99 -3.60
CA LEU A 282 6.45 1.21 -2.79
C LEU A 282 7.28 2.15 -1.89
N ILE A 283 6.95 2.23 -0.60
CA ILE A 283 7.54 3.21 0.33
C ILE A 283 8.79 2.66 1.02
N ASN A 284 8.72 1.42 1.50
CA ASN A 284 9.75 0.78 2.30
C ASN A 284 9.63 -0.74 2.19
N TRP A 285 10.71 -1.45 2.50
CA TRP A 285 10.70 -2.89 2.69
C TRP A 285 11.62 -3.28 3.83
N SER A 286 11.22 -4.29 4.60
CA SER A 286 12.00 -4.80 5.74
C SER A 286 12.06 -6.32 5.69
N LYS A 287 13.26 -6.86 5.98
CA LYS A 287 13.50 -8.30 6.02
C LYS A 287 13.22 -8.81 7.42
N HIS A 288 12.16 -9.62 7.59
CA HIS A 288 11.74 -10.06 8.91
C HIS A 288 12.30 -11.46 9.28
N GLN A 289 12.45 -12.37 8.30
CA GLN A 289 13.08 -13.70 8.44
C GLN A 289 13.70 -14.16 7.11
N LYS A 290 14.50 -15.25 7.12
CA LYS A 290 14.97 -15.91 5.89
C LYS A 290 13.77 -16.13 4.96
N ASP A 291 13.82 -15.48 3.81
CA ASP A 291 12.85 -15.54 2.70
C ASP A 291 11.52 -14.78 2.88
N LYS A 292 11.34 -14.01 3.97
CA LYS A 292 10.15 -13.15 4.15
C LYS A 292 10.54 -11.67 4.20
N MET A 293 10.08 -10.94 3.18
CA MET A 293 10.18 -9.48 3.08
C MET A 293 8.79 -8.86 3.23
N PHE A 294 8.69 -7.86 4.09
CA PHE A 294 7.48 -7.08 4.28
C PHE A 294 7.60 -5.78 3.48
N MET A 295 6.61 -5.50 2.63
CA MET A 295 6.55 -4.27 1.84
C MET A 295 5.57 -3.29 2.49
N SER A 296 6.03 -2.06 2.70
CA SER A 296 5.18 -0.94 3.08
C SER A 296 4.73 -0.22 1.82
N LEU A 297 3.42 -0.16 1.64
CA LEU A 297 2.77 0.32 0.43
C LEU A 297 1.85 1.50 0.76
N PHE A 298 1.92 2.56 -0.04
CA PHE A 298 0.96 3.65 0.01
C PHE A 298 -0.12 3.39 -1.02
N ARG A 299 -1.37 3.19 -0.60
CA ARG A 299 -2.50 3.06 -1.51
C ARG A 299 -2.91 4.45 -2.00
N PHE A 300 -3.03 4.62 -3.32
CA PHE A 300 -3.65 5.82 -3.90
C PHE A 300 -5.14 5.87 -3.61
#